data_AF-A0AA43GP90-F1
#
_entry.id   AF-A0AA43GP90-F1
#
_cell.length_a   1.000
_cell.length_b   1.000
_cell.length_c   1.000
_cell.angle_alpha   90.00
_cell.angle_beta   90.00
_cell.angle_gamma   90.00
#
_symmetry.space_group_name_H-M   'P 1'
#
loop_
_entity.id
_entity.type
_entity.pdbx_description
1 polymer ?
#
loop_
_entity_poly.entity_id
_entity_poly.type
_entity_poly.pdbx_seq_one_letter_code
_entity_poly.pdbx_strand_id
1 'polypeptide(L)'
;MNLGDCYRLLGLRSGASFADIKASYRRLAQVYHPDINPHDIKAKDKFIAVTQAYKLLLKVVPSQDISPSTNSSTNHSTSTSSNSKSTPPEKAPTTTVTTEKTPTPKPSDIFEIEERLKWKTYEQLQRFLKARRFPQSVALAEALAARLPTDTEVRQWRAIAYQIWGQALMRENQLLKARNYLQKALKTDPHNQALSLEVQRDLQKLDQLL
;
A
#
# COMPACT_ATOMS: atom_id res chain seq x y z
N MET A 1 -18.61 -11.08 11.97
CA MET A 1 -17.56 -11.46 12.95
C MET A 1 -17.55 -10.40 14.03
N ASN A 2 -17.78 -10.76 15.29
CA ASN A 2 -17.96 -9.77 16.35
C ASN A 2 -16.61 -9.41 17.00
N LEU A 3 -16.59 -8.30 17.76
CA LEU A 3 -15.36 -7.80 18.38
C LEU A 3 -14.76 -8.83 19.36
N GLY A 4 -15.58 -9.50 20.16
CA GLY A 4 -15.16 -10.58 21.06
C GLY A 4 -14.55 -11.77 20.34
N ASP A 5 -15.10 -12.13 19.17
CA ASP A 5 -14.56 -13.21 18.32
C ASP A 5 -13.17 -12.83 17.77
N CYS A 6 -12.97 -11.56 17.43
CA CYS A 6 -11.67 -11.05 16.96
C CYS A 6 -10.59 -11.16 18.03
N TYR A 7 -10.88 -10.78 19.28
CA TYR A 7 -9.96 -10.97 20.41
C TYR A 7 -9.65 -12.46 20.64
N ARG A 8 -10.67 -13.33 20.67
CA ARG A 8 -10.49 -14.77 20.86
C ARG A 8 -9.66 -15.42 19.76
N LEU A 9 -9.82 -14.98 18.50
CA LEU A 9 -9.03 -15.48 17.38
C LEU A 9 -7.55 -15.09 17.48
N LEU A 10 -7.26 -13.92 18.07
CA LEU A 10 -5.90 -13.52 18.43
C LEU A 10 -5.43 -14.13 19.77
N GLY A 11 -6.20 -15.02 20.40
CA GLY A 11 -5.85 -15.61 21.70
C GLY A 11 -5.84 -14.61 22.87
N LEU A 12 -6.52 -13.47 22.72
CA LEU A 12 -6.56 -12.38 23.68
C LEU A 12 -7.90 -12.31 24.41
N ARG A 13 -7.90 -11.68 25.59
CA ARG A 13 -9.14 -11.29 26.27
C ARG A 13 -9.75 -10.06 25.60
N SER A 14 -11.07 -9.93 25.68
CA SER A 14 -11.80 -8.74 25.27
C SER A 14 -11.27 -7.50 26.03
N GLY A 15 -10.86 -6.46 25.30
CA GLY A 15 -10.26 -5.26 25.90
C GLY A 15 -8.74 -5.33 26.09
N ALA A 16 -8.05 -6.31 25.48
CA ALA A 16 -6.59 -6.32 25.42
C ALA A 16 -6.02 -5.06 24.75
N SER A 17 -4.81 -4.65 25.14
CA SER A 17 -4.23 -3.39 24.66
C SER A 17 -3.82 -3.47 23.18
N PHE A 18 -3.64 -2.31 22.54
CA PHE A 18 -3.12 -2.24 21.18
C PHE A 18 -1.74 -2.93 21.02
N ALA A 19 -0.90 -2.89 22.06
CA ALA A 19 0.38 -3.59 22.08
C ALA A 19 0.20 -5.12 22.06
N ASP A 20 -0.73 -5.66 22.87
CA ASP A 20 -1.03 -7.09 22.92
C ASP A 20 -1.63 -7.58 21.60
N ILE A 21 -2.54 -6.81 21.02
CA ILE A 21 -3.16 -7.06 19.70
C ILE A 21 -2.07 -7.18 18.62
N LYS A 22 -1.13 -6.23 18.57
CA LYS A 22 -0.01 -6.26 17.61
C LYS A 22 0.99 -7.39 17.90
N ALA A 23 1.30 -7.67 19.16
CA ALA A 23 2.22 -8.73 19.56
C ALA A 23 1.68 -10.12 19.20
N SER A 24 0.41 -10.38 19.49
CA SER A 24 -0.23 -11.66 19.15
C SER A 24 -0.41 -11.84 17.64
N TYR A 25 -0.82 -10.79 16.92
CA TYR A 25 -0.90 -10.81 15.45
C TYR A 25 0.43 -11.23 14.83
N ARG A 26 1.56 -10.63 15.24
CA ARG A 26 2.90 -10.98 14.72
C ARG A 26 3.26 -12.46 14.96
N ARG A 27 2.97 -12.99 16.16
CA ARG A 27 3.20 -14.42 16.48
C ARG A 27 2.38 -15.34 15.57
N LEU A 28 1.07 -15.09 15.46
CA LEU A 28 0.17 -15.92 14.67
C LEU A 28 0.42 -15.80 13.16
N ALA A 29 0.80 -14.62 12.68
CA ALA A 29 1.16 -14.39 11.27
C ALA A 29 2.43 -15.14 10.87
N GLN A 30 3.42 -15.27 11.79
CA GLN A 30 4.59 -16.11 11.57
C GLN A 30 4.23 -17.60 11.59
N VAL A 31 3.47 -18.06 12.59
CA VAL A 31 3.08 -19.47 12.71
C VAL A 31 2.26 -19.96 11.52
N TYR A 32 1.37 -19.13 10.97
CA TYR A 32 0.51 -19.47 9.83
C TYR A 32 0.97 -18.86 8.50
N HIS A 33 2.23 -18.43 8.39
CA HIS A 33 2.73 -17.81 7.16
C HIS A 33 2.68 -18.81 5.98
N PRO A 34 2.22 -18.42 4.78
CA PRO A 34 2.12 -19.32 3.64
C PRO A 34 3.48 -19.83 3.13
N ASP A 35 4.56 -19.08 3.37
CA ASP A 35 5.94 -19.51 3.04
C ASP A 35 6.41 -20.69 3.92
N ILE A 36 5.97 -20.73 5.17
CA ILE A 36 6.30 -21.79 6.14
C ILE A 36 5.30 -22.97 6.01
N ASN A 37 4.08 -22.70 5.55
CA ASN A 37 2.99 -23.67 5.44
C ASN A 37 2.39 -23.73 4.00
N PRO A 38 3.20 -23.97 2.95
CA PRO A 38 2.75 -23.83 1.55
C PRO A 38 1.65 -24.80 1.11
N HIS A 39 1.45 -25.90 1.86
CA HIS A 39 0.46 -26.93 1.56
C HIS A 39 -0.65 -27.07 2.62
N ASP A 40 -0.62 -26.31 3.72
CA ASP A 40 -1.69 -26.37 4.74
C ASP A 40 -2.78 -25.33 4.48
N ILE A 41 -3.89 -25.80 3.91
CA ILE A 41 -5.11 -25.01 3.70
C ILE A 41 -5.63 -24.44 5.03
N LYS A 42 -5.48 -25.17 6.15
CA LYS A 42 -5.95 -24.71 7.47
C LYS A 42 -5.07 -23.59 8.03
N ALA A 43 -3.76 -23.59 7.76
CA ALA A 43 -2.88 -22.47 8.08
C ALA A 43 -3.28 -21.22 7.28
N LYS A 44 -3.50 -21.36 5.96
CA LYS A 44 -3.97 -20.27 5.10
C LYS A 44 -5.29 -19.65 5.59
N ASP A 45 -6.29 -20.47 5.91
CA ASP A 45 -7.59 -19.99 6.40
C ASP A 45 -7.46 -19.26 7.75
N LYS A 46 -6.65 -19.78 8.67
CA LYS A 46 -6.33 -19.12 9.94
C LYS A 46 -5.59 -17.80 9.74
N PHE A 47 -4.63 -17.74 8.82
CA PHE A 47 -3.88 -16.52 8.49
C PHE A 47 -4.80 -15.41 7.96
N ILE A 48 -5.74 -15.77 7.07
CA ILE A 48 -6.76 -14.85 6.55
C ILE A 48 -7.65 -14.34 7.70
N ALA A 49 -8.17 -15.24 8.53
CA ALA A 49 -9.06 -14.89 9.63
C ALA A 49 -8.35 -13.99 10.68
N VAL A 50 -7.13 -14.34 11.09
CA VAL A 50 -6.31 -13.56 12.04
C VAL A 50 -6.01 -12.15 11.50
N THR A 51 -5.72 -12.05 10.20
CA THR A 51 -5.51 -10.75 9.52
C THR A 51 -6.78 -9.90 9.46
N GLN A 52 -7.96 -10.51 9.26
CA GLN A 52 -9.24 -9.80 9.30
C GLN A 52 -9.57 -9.31 10.72
N ALA A 53 -9.38 -10.15 11.73
CA ALA A 53 -9.60 -9.81 13.14
C ALA A 53 -8.70 -8.65 13.60
N TYR A 54 -7.40 -8.69 13.28
CA TYR A 54 -6.47 -7.59 13.57
C TYR A 54 -6.92 -6.27 12.91
N LYS A 55 -7.35 -6.30 11.64
CA LYS A 55 -7.84 -5.13 10.90
C LYS A 55 -9.16 -4.56 11.44
N LEU A 56 -10.00 -5.37 12.08
CA LEU A 56 -11.21 -4.89 12.77
C LEU A 56 -10.87 -4.28 14.13
N LEU A 57 -10.00 -4.92 14.90
CA LEU A 57 -9.53 -4.42 16.20
C LEU A 57 -8.84 -3.06 16.06
N LEU A 58 -8.02 -2.86 15.02
CA LEU A 58 -7.36 -1.58 14.71
C LEU A 58 -8.31 -0.39 14.53
N LYS A 59 -9.56 -0.63 14.09
CA LYS A 59 -10.57 0.43 13.89
C LYS A 59 -11.29 0.83 15.18
N VAL A 60 -11.34 -0.07 16.15
CA VAL A 60 -12.13 0.07 17.38
C VAL A 60 -11.26 0.40 18.58
N VAL A 61 -10.00 -0.05 18.58
CA VAL A 61 -8.99 0.24 19.60
C VAL A 61 -8.02 1.28 19.03
N PRO A 62 -8.26 2.60 19.26
CA PRO A 62 -7.28 3.61 18.88
C PRO A 62 -5.98 3.39 19.67
N SER A 63 -4.85 3.62 19.01
CA SER A 63 -3.53 3.55 19.63
C SER A 63 -3.36 4.67 20.66
N GLN A 64 -3.70 4.40 21.92
CA GLN A 64 -3.30 5.28 23.02
C GLN A 64 -1.79 5.15 23.24
N ASP A 65 -1.08 6.28 23.21
CA ASP A 65 0.35 6.33 23.49
C ASP A 65 0.63 6.04 24.96
N ILE A 66 1.06 4.80 25.24
CA ILE A 66 1.53 4.41 26.57
C ILE A 66 2.99 4.81 26.68
N SER A 67 3.25 5.94 27.35
CA SER A 67 4.59 6.28 27.83
C SER A 67 5.09 5.21 28.81
N PRO A 68 6.38 4.83 28.78
CA PRO A 68 6.92 3.83 29.69
C PRO A 68 7.14 4.45 31.08
N SER A 69 6.15 4.36 31.97
CA SER A 69 6.36 4.57 33.40
C SER A 69 6.52 3.23 34.09
N THR A 70 7.77 2.82 34.28
CA THR A 70 8.15 1.70 35.14
C THR A 70 7.75 1.98 36.60
N ASN A 71 7.46 0.90 37.33
CA ASN A 71 7.60 0.71 38.78
C ASN A 71 6.32 0.58 39.64
N SER A 72 6.29 -0.59 40.30
CA SER A 72 5.95 -0.81 41.71
C SER A 72 4.49 -0.94 42.15
N SER A 73 4.33 -1.93 43.04
CA SER A 73 3.14 -2.30 43.79
C SER A 73 2.69 -1.26 44.81
N THR A 74 1.48 -1.50 45.34
CA THR A 74 1.04 -1.20 46.72
C THR A 74 0.23 0.09 46.97
N ASN A 75 -1.09 -0.13 47.04
CA ASN A 75 -2.09 0.39 48.00
C ASN A 75 -2.46 1.89 48.13
N HIS A 76 -3.72 2.03 48.55
CA HIS A 76 -4.34 3.09 49.38
C HIS A 76 -4.83 4.43 48.77
N SER A 77 -6.16 4.47 48.67
CA SER A 77 -7.03 5.38 49.45
C SER A 77 -7.02 6.89 49.21
N THR A 78 -8.14 7.32 48.59
CA THR A 78 -9.07 8.35 49.07
C THR A 78 -8.60 9.81 49.25
N SER A 79 -9.32 10.69 48.54
CA SER A 79 -10.02 11.88 49.08
C SER A 79 -9.53 13.29 48.68
N THR A 80 -10.53 14.19 48.57
CA THR A 80 -10.50 15.60 49.00
C THR A 80 -9.98 16.68 48.02
N SER A 81 -10.94 17.17 47.23
CA SER A 81 -11.32 18.61 47.11
C SER A 81 -10.61 19.60 46.18
N SER A 82 -11.48 20.46 45.62
CA SER A 82 -11.31 21.91 45.32
C SER A 82 -10.34 22.34 44.21
N ASN A 83 -10.59 23.41 43.44
CA ASN A 83 -11.81 24.22 43.17
C ASN A 83 -11.52 25.17 41.98
N SER A 84 -12.58 25.68 41.33
CA SER A 84 -12.69 26.87 40.45
C SER A 84 -12.74 26.56 38.94
N LYS A 85 -13.85 26.71 38.21
CA LYS A 85 -14.79 27.86 38.00
C LYS A 85 -14.30 28.85 36.93
N SER A 86 -14.93 28.84 35.75
CA SER A 86 -15.38 30.00 34.93
C SER A 86 -15.89 29.57 33.54
N THR A 87 -16.98 30.20 33.06
CA THR A 87 -17.65 29.95 31.76
C THR A 87 -18.45 31.20 31.33
N PRO A 88 -18.95 31.27 30.07
CA PRO A 88 -18.27 31.60 28.82
C PRO A 88 -18.25 33.16 28.64
N PRO A 89 -18.89 33.90 27.68
CA PRO A 89 -19.49 33.66 26.33
C PRO A 89 -18.49 34.07 25.19
N GLU A 90 -18.80 34.34 23.90
CA GLU A 90 -20.01 34.31 23.04
C GLU A 90 -19.60 34.12 21.54
N LYS A 91 -20.60 34.00 20.64
CA LYS A 91 -20.62 34.28 19.17
C LYS A 91 -19.74 33.47 18.17
N ALA A 92 -20.46 32.81 17.26
CA ALA A 92 -20.05 32.14 16.01
C ALA A 92 -20.04 33.16 14.82
N PRO A 93 -19.77 32.81 13.52
CA PRO A 93 -19.67 31.47 12.90
C PRO A 93 -18.56 31.23 11.83
N THR A 94 -18.49 29.96 11.36
CA THR A 94 -18.02 29.37 10.06
C THR A 94 -17.20 30.26 9.08
N THR A 95 -16.10 29.84 8.40
CA THR A 95 -15.84 28.56 7.69
C THR A 95 -14.38 28.40 7.22
N THR A 96 -13.87 27.15 7.20
CA THR A 96 -12.74 26.63 6.36
C THR A 96 -11.29 27.13 6.56
N VAL A 97 -10.36 26.22 6.20
CA VAL A 97 -8.89 26.35 6.15
C VAL A 97 -8.15 26.25 7.49
N THR A 98 -7.72 25.03 7.82
CA THR A 98 -6.62 24.73 8.75
C THR A 98 -6.00 23.42 8.26
N THR A 99 -4.91 23.45 7.50
CA THR A 99 -3.50 23.61 7.92
C THR A 99 -2.98 22.43 8.74
N GLU A 100 -1.82 21.91 8.31
CA GLU A 100 -1.18 20.65 8.69
C GLU A 100 -0.96 20.43 10.20
N LYS A 101 -0.94 19.14 10.60
CA LYS A 101 0.25 18.55 11.26
C LYS A 101 0.24 17.01 11.22
N THR A 102 1.28 16.47 10.57
CA THR A 102 1.53 15.04 10.34
C THR A 102 2.17 14.37 11.55
N PRO A 103 1.69 13.21 12.05
CA PRO A 103 2.49 12.31 12.86
C PRO A 103 3.35 11.42 11.95
N THR A 104 4.66 11.38 12.17
CA THR A 104 5.61 10.67 11.30
C THR A 104 5.30 9.17 11.23
N PRO A 105 5.01 8.60 10.04
CA PRO A 105 4.67 7.19 9.91
C PRO A 105 5.89 6.30 10.12
N LYS A 106 5.70 5.15 10.77
CA LYS A 106 6.77 4.17 11.05
C LYS A 106 7.09 3.35 9.78
N PRO A 107 8.35 2.93 9.54
CA PRO A 107 8.77 2.39 8.24
C PRO A 107 7.94 1.23 7.69
N SER A 108 7.43 0.34 8.56
CA SER A 108 6.58 -0.79 8.18
C SER A 108 5.20 -0.38 7.68
N ASP A 109 4.62 0.67 8.27
CA ASP A 109 3.25 1.09 7.98
C ASP A 109 3.21 1.89 6.65
N ILE A 110 4.31 2.58 6.31
CA ILE A 110 4.50 3.21 4.99
C ILE A 110 4.52 2.15 3.88
N PHE A 111 5.36 1.12 4.05
CA PHE A 111 5.55 0.08 3.04
C PHE A 111 4.24 -0.67 2.71
N GLU A 112 3.44 -1.06 3.71
CA GLU A 112 2.14 -1.73 3.45
C GLU A 112 1.14 -0.79 2.73
N ILE A 113 1.20 0.52 2.99
CA ILE A 113 0.37 1.53 2.28
C ILE A 113 0.84 1.72 0.84
N GLU A 114 2.15 1.80 0.61
CA GLU A 114 2.75 1.96 -0.72
C GLU A 114 2.54 0.71 -1.58
N GLU A 115 2.73 -0.49 -1.03
CA GLU A 115 2.47 -1.75 -1.73
C GLU A 115 0.98 -1.87 -2.09
N ARG A 116 0.07 -1.54 -1.16
CA ARG A 116 -1.38 -1.54 -1.44
C ARG A 116 -1.79 -0.50 -2.49
N LEU A 117 -1.10 0.63 -2.55
CA LEU A 117 -1.29 1.64 -3.60
C LEU A 117 -0.78 1.10 -4.95
N LYS A 118 0.43 0.55 -4.98
CA LYS A 118 1.09 -0.09 -6.12
C LYS A 118 0.20 -1.15 -6.77
N TRP A 119 -0.32 -2.11 -6.00
CA TRP A 119 -1.26 -3.14 -6.46
C TRP A 119 -2.52 -2.56 -7.13
N LYS A 120 -3.18 -1.57 -6.50
CA LYS A 120 -4.34 -0.89 -7.09
C LYS A 120 -4.00 -0.17 -8.39
N THR A 121 -2.86 0.51 -8.44
CA THR A 121 -2.40 1.25 -9.61
C THR A 121 -2.08 0.30 -10.77
N TYR A 122 -1.49 -0.87 -10.50
CA TYR A 122 -1.26 -1.90 -11.55
C TYR A 122 -2.54 -2.52 -12.06
N GLU A 123 -3.53 -2.80 -11.20
CA GLU A 123 -4.83 -3.28 -11.65
C GLU A 123 -5.47 -2.27 -12.63
N GLN A 124 -5.41 -0.98 -12.29
CA GLN A 124 -5.90 0.10 -13.15
C GLN A 124 -5.07 0.24 -14.44
N LEU A 125 -3.75 0.10 -14.38
CA LEU A 125 -2.85 0.09 -15.54
C LEU A 125 -3.22 -1.04 -16.52
N GLN A 126 -3.39 -2.26 -16.01
CA GLN A 126 -3.76 -3.43 -16.81
C GLN A 126 -5.14 -3.26 -17.45
N ARG A 127 -6.11 -2.65 -16.74
CA ARG A 127 -7.42 -2.28 -17.31
C ARG A 127 -7.28 -1.28 -18.46
N PHE A 128 -6.44 -0.24 -18.33
CA PHE A 128 -6.20 0.73 -19.41
C PHE A 128 -5.51 0.10 -20.63
N LEU A 129 -4.52 -0.79 -20.43
CA LEU A 129 -3.87 -1.52 -21.52
C LEU A 129 -4.86 -2.44 -22.26
N LYS A 130 -5.69 -3.20 -21.52
CA LYS A 130 -6.77 -4.03 -22.11
C LYS A 130 -7.77 -3.19 -22.90
N ALA A 131 -8.15 -2.03 -22.39
CA ALA A 131 -9.06 -1.08 -23.04
C ALA A 131 -8.40 -0.23 -24.14
N ARG A 132 -7.12 -0.49 -24.49
CA ARG A 132 -6.31 0.29 -25.45
C ARG A 132 -6.23 1.80 -25.18
N ARG A 133 -6.40 2.22 -23.92
CA ARG A 133 -6.30 3.63 -23.49
C ARG A 133 -4.83 4.00 -23.24
N PHE A 134 -3.98 3.81 -24.24
CA PHE A 134 -2.52 3.87 -24.10
C PHE A 134 -1.95 5.17 -23.49
N PRO A 135 -2.46 6.39 -23.83
CA PRO A 135 -2.01 7.62 -23.18
C PRO A 135 -2.26 7.62 -21.67
N GLN A 136 -3.38 7.03 -21.23
CA GLN A 136 -3.76 6.96 -19.82
C GLN A 136 -2.94 5.91 -19.06
N SER A 137 -2.62 4.76 -19.69
CA SER A 137 -1.70 3.80 -19.09
C SER A 137 -0.31 4.37 -18.90
N VAL A 138 0.23 5.13 -19.88
CA VAL A 138 1.56 5.75 -19.73
C VAL A 138 1.55 6.87 -18.70
N ALA A 139 0.54 7.74 -18.69
CA ALA A 139 0.42 8.78 -17.65
C ALA A 139 0.34 8.18 -16.23
N LEU A 140 -0.39 7.07 -16.06
CA LEU A 140 -0.47 6.36 -14.78
C LEU A 140 0.86 5.71 -14.38
N ALA A 141 1.57 5.10 -15.33
CA ALA A 141 2.88 4.48 -15.08
C ALA A 141 3.97 5.50 -14.75
N GLU A 142 3.99 6.66 -15.41
CA GLU A 142 4.90 7.77 -15.08
C GLU A 142 4.57 8.39 -13.72
N ALA A 143 3.29 8.57 -13.38
CA ALA A 143 2.89 9.05 -12.05
C ALA A 143 3.32 8.09 -10.93
N LEU A 144 3.26 6.77 -11.17
CA LEU A 144 3.76 5.76 -10.24
C LEU A 144 5.30 5.81 -10.14
N ALA A 145 6.01 5.96 -11.25
CA ALA A 145 7.47 6.06 -11.30
C ALA A 145 8.00 7.34 -10.61
N ALA A 146 7.28 8.45 -10.69
CA ALA A 146 7.61 9.68 -9.95
C ALA A 146 7.49 9.51 -8.43
N ARG A 147 6.59 8.62 -7.97
CA ARG A 147 6.36 8.34 -6.54
C ARG A 147 7.25 7.21 -6.00
N LEU A 148 7.62 6.24 -6.83
CA LEU A 148 8.42 5.06 -6.48
C LEU A 148 9.59 4.87 -7.48
N PRO A 149 10.57 5.79 -7.53
CA PRO A 149 11.62 5.81 -8.57
C PRO A 149 12.66 4.68 -8.45
N THR A 150 12.83 4.13 -7.24
CA THR A 150 13.76 3.02 -6.94
C THR A 150 13.15 1.65 -7.19
N ASP A 151 11.83 1.56 -7.41
CA ASP A 151 11.11 0.29 -7.53
C ASP A 151 11.32 -0.34 -8.92
N THR A 152 11.78 -1.59 -8.94
CA THR A 152 12.08 -2.35 -10.16
C THR A 152 10.83 -2.73 -10.94
N GLU A 153 9.73 -3.08 -10.27
CA GLU A 153 8.47 -3.43 -10.94
C GLU A 153 7.84 -2.19 -11.58
N VAL A 154 7.89 -1.03 -10.91
CA VAL A 154 7.35 0.22 -11.46
C VAL A 154 8.09 0.61 -12.74
N ARG A 155 9.41 0.45 -12.75
CA ARG A 155 10.26 0.61 -13.94
C ARG A 155 9.89 -0.36 -15.06
N GLN A 156 9.76 -1.65 -14.74
CA GLN A 156 9.35 -2.71 -15.70
C GLN A 156 7.98 -2.42 -16.32
N TRP A 157 6.96 -2.15 -15.50
CA TRP A 157 5.61 -1.86 -15.96
C TRP A 157 5.53 -0.62 -16.84
N ARG A 158 6.35 0.40 -16.56
CA ARG A 158 6.48 1.59 -17.41
C ARG A 158 7.12 1.27 -18.77
N ALA A 159 8.17 0.44 -18.79
CA ALA A 159 8.81 0.00 -20.02
C ALA A 159 7.86 -0.87 -20.88
N ILE A 160 7.10 -1.78 -20.25
CA ILE A 160 6.05 -2.58 -20.90
C ILE A 160 4.93 -1.68 -21.48
N ALA A 161 4.47 -0.67 -20.74
CA ALA A 161 3.47 0.26 -21.23
C ALA A 161 3.95 1.03 -22.48
N TYR A 162 5.24 1.40 -22.51
CA TYR A 162 5.87 2.01 -23.69
C TYR A 162 5.99 1.05 -24.89
N GLN A 163 6.37 -0.21 -24.67
CA GLN A 163 6.39 -1.23 -25.73
C GLN A 163 4.99 -1.45 -26.34
N ILE A 164 3.98 -1.67 -25.50
CA ILE A 164 2.61 -1.95 -25.95
C ILE A 164 2.05 -0.77 -26.76
N TRP A 165 2.33 0.48 -26.35
CA TRP A 165 1.93 1.65 -27.12
C TRP A 165 2.71 1.78 -28.43
N GLY A 166 4.02 1.51 -28.42
CA GLY A 166 4.84 1.44 -29.64
C GLY A 166 4.26 0.47 -30.67
N GLN A 167 3.96 -0.77 -30.25
CA GLN A 167 3.30 -1.77 -31.09
C GLN A 167 1.89 -1.36 -31.55
N ALA A 168 1.15 -0.58 -30.76
CA ALA A 168 -0.14 -0.03 -31.19
C ALA A 168 0.02 1.03 -32.28
N LEU A 169 0.98 1.94 -32.13
CA LEU A 169 1.28 2.98 -33.11
C LEU A 169 1.80 2.40 -34.44
N MET A 170 2.47 1.24 -34.42
CA MET A 170 2.81 0.50 -35.66
C MET A 170 1.56 0.09 -36.43
N ARG A 171 0.51 -0.42 -35.75
CA ARG A 171 -0.76 -0.81 -36.39
C ARG A 171 -1.56 0.39 -36.90
N GLU A 172 -1.35 1.56 -36.29
CA GLU A 172 -1.92 2.84 -36.72
C GLU A 172 -1.07 3.57 -37.79
N ASN A 173 -0.02 2.91 -38.32
CA ASN A 173 0.95 3.46 -39.26
C ASN A 173 1.69 4.73 -38.79
N GLN A 174 1.73 5.00 -37.48
CA GLN A 174 2.41 6.15 -36.87
C GLN A 174 3.88 5.82 -36.58
N LEU A 175 4.62 5.38 -37.60
CA LEU A 175 5.92 4.70 -37.47
C LEU A 175 6.97 5.51 -36.68
N LEU A 176 7.10 6.82 -36.95
CA LEU A 176 8.04 7.70 -36.23
C LEU A 176 7.73 7.79 -34.72
N LYS A 177 6.45 7.80 -34.34
CA LYS A 177 6.03 7.82 -32.92
C LYS A 177 6.27 6.45 -32.28
N ALA A 178 6.01 5.36 -33.01
CA ALA A 178 6.33 4.01 -32.56
C ALA A 178 7.82 3.87 -32.24
N ARG A 179 8.73 4.37 -33.12
CA ARG A 179 10.18 4.40 -32.87
C ARG A 179 10.52 5.07 -31.54
N ASN A 180 9.95 6.25 -31.29
CA ASN A 180 10.22 7.04 -30.08
C ASN A 180 9.80 6.30 -28.80
N TYR A 181 8.64 5.65 -28.80
CA TYR A 181 8.16 4.90 -27.63
C TYR A 181 8.89 3.57 -27.42
N LEU A 182 9.25 2.84 -28.49
CA LEU A 182 10.10 1.66 -28.39
C LEU A 182 11.50 2.02 -27.83
N GLN A 183 12.11 3.12 -28.29
CA GLN A 183 13.36 3.62 -27.71
C GLN A 183 13.22 4.05 -26.22
N LYS A 184 12.06 4.59 -25.81
CA LYS A 184 11.77 4.91 -24.40
C LYS A 184 11.62 3.65 -23.53
N ALA A 185 11.09 2.56 -24.07
CA ALA A 185 11.02 1.28 -23.37
C ALA A 185 12.43 0.77 -23.02
N LEU A 186 13.34 0.68 -24.01
CA LEU A 186 14.74 0.28 -23.81
C LEU A 186 15.47 1.14 -22.77
N LYS A 187 15.29 2.46 -22.83
CA LYS A 187 15.92 3.40 -21.87
C LYS A 187 15.34 3.33 -20.47
N THR A 188 14.11 2.85 -20.31
CA THR A 188 13.46 2.77 -19.00
C THR A 188 13.97 1.58 -18.20
N ASP A 189 14.12 0.41 -18.83
CA ASP A 189 14.56 -0.81 -18.16
C ASP A 189 15.68 -1.51 -18.97
N PRO A 190 16.94 -1.04 -18.85
CA PRO A 190 18.07 -1.63 -19.55
C PRO A 190 18.53 -2.98 -18.96
N HIS A 191 18.02 -3.38 -17.78
CA HIS A 191 18.42 -4.62 -17.12
C HIS A 191 17.56 -5.82 -17.55
N ASN A 192 16.37 -5.58 -18.12
CA ASN A 192 15.48 -6.63 -18.60
C ASN A 192 15.82 -7.05 -20.05
N GLN A 193 16.69 -8.05 -20.16
CA GLN A 193 17.13 -8.59 -21.45
C GLN A 193 15.98 -9.14 -22.30
N ALA A 194 14.97 -9.78 -21.69
CA ALA A 194 13.82 -10.33 -22.42
C ALA A 194 13.02 -9.23 -23.12
N LEU A 195 12.65 -8.17 -22.37
CA LEU A 195 11.99 -6.99 -22.90
C LEU A 195 12.84 -6.29 -23.96
N SER A 196 14.15 -6.16 -23.72
CA SER A 196 15.08 -5.54 -24.68
C SER A 196 15.11 -6.28 -26.02
N LEU A 197 15.16 -7.61 -26.02
CA LEU A 197 15.16 -8.43 -27.23
C LEU A 197 13.85 -8.32 -28.02
N GLU A 198 12.70 -8.25 -27.33
CA GLU A 198 11.40 -8.02 -27.98
C GLU A 198 11.32 -6.64 -28.62
N VAL A 199 11.67 -5.59 -27.87
CA VAL A 199 11.62 -4.21 -28.35
C VAL A 199 12.62 -3.98 -29.50
N GLN A 200 13.80 -4.61 -29.45
CA GLN A 200 14.77 -4.58 -30.55
C GLN A 200 14.22 -5.27 -31.82
N ARG A 201 13.55 -6.41 -31.68
CA ARG A 201 12.87 -7.09 -32.80
C ARG A 201 11.75 -6.21 -33.40
N ASP A 202 10.99 -5.51 -32.57
CA ASP A 202 9.95 -4.60 -33.04
C ASP A 202 10.51 -3.35 -33.73
N LEU A 203 11.65 -2.82 -33.25
CA LEU A 203 12.40 -1.77 -33.96
C LEU A 203 12.94 -2.26 -35.32
N GLN A 204 13.46 -3.48 -35.42
CA GLN A 204 13.90 -4.04 -36.71
C GLN A 204 12.75 -4.20 -37.70
N LYS A 205 11.57 -4.65 -37.23
CA LYS A 205 10.35 -4.68 -38.07
C LYS A 205 9.95 -3.27 -38.51
N LEU A 206 10.07 -2.28 -37.63
CA LEU A 206 9.75 -0.89 -37.94
C LEU A 206 10.68 -0.33 -39.03
N ASP A 207 11.98 -0.61 -38.93
CA ASP A 207 12.98 -0.20 -39.94
C ASP A 207 12.81 -0.91 -41.30
N GLN A 208 12.06 -2.02 -41.36
CA GLN A 208 11.65 -2.68 -42.63
C GLN A 208 10.35 -2.11 -43.23
N LEU A 209 9.63 -1.25 -42.49
CA LEU A 209 8.35 -0.65 -42.89
C LEU A 209 8.48 0.85 -43.22
N LEU A 210 9.68 1.42 -43.09
CA LEU A 210 10.04 2.81 -43.35
C LEU A 210 10.73 2.95 -44.73
#